data_AF-A0A8T3ZJA6-F1
#
_entry.id   AF-A0A8T3ZJA6-F1
#
_cell.length_a   1.000
_cell.length_b   1.000
_cell.length_c   1.000
_cell.angle_alpha   90.00
_cell.angle_beta   90.00
_cell.angle_gamma   90.00
#
_symmetry.space_group_name_H-M   'P 1'
#
loop_
_entity.id
_entity.type
_entity.pdbx_description
1 polymer ?
#
loop_
_entity_poly.entity_id
_entity_poly.type
_entity_poly.pdbx_seq_one_letter_code
_entity_poly.pdbx_strand_id
1 'polypeptide(L)'
;MDIAALLSVASVNHAIWMIIEALIVSVVVIISDRFIAHEMEVTHALAVSIAAFFAIPFLTSAVFMFASLGAMFNIVLFYGLPLVIWIILAEMFLSGADHKVKIELAFIAWAAYLAIDFAGYSTGIPQMLSQYIPF
;
A
#
# COMPACT_ATOMS: atom_id res chain seq x y z
N MET A 1 -0.17 23.18 -9.80
CA MET A 1 -1.07 22.04 -10.05
C MET A 1 -2.26 22.22 -9.12
N ASP A 2 -3.48 22.18 -9.64
CA ASP A 2 -4.70 22.53 -8.91
C ASP A 2 -4.98 21.52 -7.78
N ILE A 3 -5.36 21.96 -6.58
CA ILE A 3 -5.75 21.05 -5.47
C ILE A 3 -6.97 20.24 -5.89
N ALA A 4 -7.84 20.82 -6.72
CA ALA A 4 -8.94 20.12 -7.35
C ALA A 4 -8.45 19.00 -8.27
N ALA A 5 -7.33 19.18 -9.00
CA ALA A 5 -6.74 18.12 -9.82
C ALA A 5 -6.17 16.97 -8.94
N LEU A 6 -5.60 17.31 -7.79
CA LEU A 6 -5.11 16.36 -6.78
C LEU A 6 -6.22 15.54 -6.13
N LEU A 7 -7.40 16.13 -5.96
CA LEU A 7 -8.60 15.47 -5.43
C LEU A 7 -9.50 14.85 -6.52
N SER A 8 -9.35 15.27 -7.78
CA SER A 8 -10.19 14.81 -8.90
C SER A 8 -9.81 13.43 -9.44
N VAL A 9 -8.73 12.82 -8.96
CA VAL A 9 -8.22 11.52 -9.42
C VAL A 9 -8.32 10.47 -8.32
N ALA A 10 -9.44 10.45 -7.61
CA ALA A 10 -9.94 9.22 -7.01
C ALA A 10 -11.33 8.97 -7.59
N SER A 11 -11.37 8.48 -8.83
CA SER A 11 -12.63 7.98 -9.37
C SER A 11 -13.17 6.90 -8.43
N VAL A 12 -14.49 6.76 -8.33
CA VAL A 12 -15.11 5.71 -7.50
C VAL A 12 -14.51 4.34 -7.83
N ASN A 13 -14.16 4.12 -9.10
CA ASN A 13 -13.45 2.93 -9.58
C ASN A 13 -12.07 2.75 -8.94
N HIS A 14 -11.27 3.81 -8.84
CA HIS A 14 -9.95 3.75 -8.19
C HIS A 14 -10.09 3.45 -6.69
N ALA A 15 -11.05 4.08 -6.01
CA ALA A 15 -11.29 3.83 -4.59
C ALA A 15 -11.72 2.38 -4.31
N ILE A 16 -12.63 1.82 -5.12
CA ILE A 16 -13.02 0.40 -5.03
C ILE A 16 -11.82 -0.50 -5.25
N TRP A 17 -10.95 -0.17 -6.20
CA TRP A 17 -9.77 -0.97 -6.48
C TRP A 17 -8.74 -0.95 -5.35
N MET A 18 -8.48 0.22 -4.77
CA MET A 18 -7.63 0.36 -3.59
C MET A 18 -8.13 -0.52 -2.43
N ILE A 19 -9.45 -0.65 -2.27
CA ILE A 19 -10.04 -1.54 -1.25
C ILE A 19 -9.75 -3.01 -1.58
N ILE A 20 -9.90 -3.42 -2.85
CA ILE A 20 -9.62 -4.80 -3.28
C ILE A 20 -8.14 -5.14 -3.06
N GLU A 21 -7.24 -4.25 -3.46
CA GLU A 21 -5.79 -4.44 -3.26
C GLU A 21 -5.43 -4.49 -1.76
N ALA A 22 -6.03 -3.64 -0.94
CA ALA A 22 -5.87 -3.69 0.51
C ALA A 22 -6.34 -5.02 1.11
N LEU A 23 -7.45 -5.58 0.63
CA LEU A 23 -7.95 -6.89 1.05
C LEU A 23 -6.98 -8.02 0.63
N ILE A 24 -6.45 -7.97 -0.60
CA ILE A 24 -5.47 -8.97 -1.06
C ILE A 24 -4.22 -8.93 -0.20
N VAL A 25 -3.64 -7.74 0.03
CA VAL A 25 -2.46 -7.61 0.89
C VAL A 25 -2.77 -8.04 2.32
N SER A 26 -3.95 -7.70 2.86
CA SER A 26 -4.38 -8.15 4.17
C SER A 26 -4.44 -9.67 4.27
N VAL A 27 -5.00 -10.36 3.27
CA VAL A 27 -5.02 -11.83 3.22
C VAL A 27 -3.60 -12.40 3.20
N VAL A 28 -2.69 -11.82 2.39
CA VAL A 28 -1.29 -12.26 2.36
C VAL A 28 -0.64 -12.10 3.74
N VAL A 29 -0.81 -10.94 4.39
CA VAL A 29 -0.27 -10.68 5.73
C VAL A 29 -0.85 -11.65 6.75
N ILE A 30 -2.16 -11.90 6.75
CA ILE A 30 -2.82 -12.84 7.67
C ILE A 30 -2.29 -14.27 7.47
N ILE A 31 -2.13 -14.70 6.22
CA ILE A 31 -1.57 -16.02 5.91
C ILE A 31 -0.13 -16.09 6.41
N SER A 32 0.70 -15.11 6.10
CA SER A 32 2.10 -15.05 6.53
C SER A 32 2.26 -14.98 8.05
N ASP A 33 1.39 -14.24 8.72
CA ASP A 33 1.33 -14.16 10.18
C ASP A 33 1.14 -15.54 10.82
N ARG A 34 0.21 -16.33 10.27
CA ARG A 34 -0.04 -17.70 10.74
C ARG A 34 1.17 -18.62 10.59
N PHE A 35 2.09 -18.33 9.66
CA PHE A 35 3.32 -19.09 9.50
C PHE A 35 4.50 -18.54 10.33
N ILE A 36 4.54 -17.23 10.59
CA ILE A 36 5.72 -16.55 11.13
C ILE A 36 5.51 -16.15 12.60
N ALA A 37 4.41 -15.50 12.94
CA ALA A 37 4.20 -14.88 14.25
C ALA A 37 3.27 -15.68 15.16
N HIS A 38 2.45 -16.58 14.61
CA HIS A 38 1.52 -17.50 15.30
C HIS A 38 0.52 -16.90 16.32
N GLU A 39 0.53 -15.59 16.58
CA GLU A 39 -0.29 -14.98 17.64
C GLU A 39 -0.86 -13.59 17.29
N MET A 40 -0.69 -13.04 16.08
CA MET A 40 -1.31 -11.74 15.83
C MET A 40 -2.81 -11.85 15.60
N GLU A 41 -3.55 -10.90 16.17
CA GLU A 41 -4.96 -10.75 15.87
C GLU A 41 -5.15 -10.24 14.44
N VAL A 42 -6.05 -10.88 13.71
CA VAL A 42 -6.45 -10.55 12.32
C VAL A 42 -6.84 -9.07 12.17
N THR A 43 -7.40 -8.47 13.21
CA THR A 43 -7.79 -7.06 13.30
C THR A 43 -6.61 -6.11 13.07
N HIS A 44 -5.43 -6.42 13.61
CA HIS A 44 -4.24 -5.59 13.47
C HIS A 44 -3.63 -5.70 12.07
N ALA A 45 -3.59 -6.90 11.48
CA ALA A 45 -3.13 -7.10 10.10
C ALA A 45 -4.01 -6.34 9.08
N LEU A 46 -5.32 -6.31 9.31
CA LEU A 46 -6.26 -5.56 8.50
C LEU A 46 -6.09 -4.05 8.67
N ALA A 47 -5.87 -3.57 9.90
CA ALA A 47 -5.61 -2.15 10.18
C ALA A 47 -4.33 -1.64 9.50
N VAL A 48 -3.22 -2.41 9.57
CA VAL A 48 -1.95 -2.07 8.88
C VAL A 48 -2.20 -1.95 7.37
N SER A 49 -2.90 -2.92 6.80
CA SER A 49 -3.12 -3.00 5.35
C SER A 49 -3.98 -1.85 4.85
N ILE A 50 -5.10 -1.56 5.51
CA ILE A 50 -5.95 -0.41 5.15
C ILE A 50 -5.19 0.89 5.33
N ALA A 51 -4.52 1.09 6.47
CA ALA A 51 -3.79 2.32 6.73
C ALA A 51 -2.68 2.56 5.69
N ALA A 52 -1.98 1.51 5.25
CA ALA A 52 -0.93 1.60 4.24
C ALA A 52 -1.49 2.01 2.88
N PHE A 53 -2.62 1.42 2.47
CA PHE A 53 -3.24 1.73 1.18
C PHE A 53 -3.72 3.17 1.06
N PHE A 54 -4.14 3.80 2.16
CA PHE A 54 -4.40 5.24 2.15
C PHE A 54 -3.12 6.04 2.31
N ALA A 55 -2.24 5.70 3.26
CA ALA A 55 -1.06 6.50 3.55
C ALA A 55 -0.07 6.59 2.38
N ILE A 56 0.18 5.47 1.68
CA ILE A 56 1.18 5.40 0.61
C ILE A 56 0.91 6.40 -0.53
N PRO A 57 -0.25 6.42 -1.21
CA PRO A 57 -0.51 7.36 -2.30
C PRO A 57 -0.47 8.82 -1.86
N PHE A 58 -0.98 9.15 -0.67
CA PHE A 58 -0.94 10.52 -0.13
C PHE A 58 0.48 10.96 0.21
N LEU A 59 1.27 10.12 0.89
CA LEU A 59 2.63 10.45 1.31
C LEU A 59 3.60 10.49 0.13
N THR A 60 3.50 9.56 -0.81
CA THR A 60 4.29 9.61 -2.05
C THR A 60 3.98 10.88 -2.83
N SER A 61 2.71 11.18 -3.08
CA SER A 61 2.31 12.40 -3.80
C SER A 61 2.82 13.67 -3.11
N ALA A 62 2.68 13.75 -1.78
CA ALA A 62 3.20 14.87 -1.01
C ALA A 62 4.72 15.01 -1.16
N VAL A 63 5.48 13.92 -1.03
CA VAL A 63 6.94 13.97 -1.18
C VAL A 63 7.34 14.38 -2.60
N PHE A 64 6.70 13.85 -3.65
CA PHE A 64 6.98 14.25 -5.04
C PHE A 64 6.66 15.72 -5.33
N MET A 65 5.71 16.34 -4.62
CA MET A 65 5.40 17.77 -4.77
C MET A 65 6.51 18.68 -4.24
N PHE A 66 7.17 18.29 -3.15
CA PHE A 66 8.21 19.12 -2.51
C PHE A 66 9.62 18.77 -2.99
N ALA A 67 9.80 17.58 -3.54
CA ALA A 67 11.09 17.07 -3.96
C ALA A 67 11.26 17.14 -5.48
N SER A 68 11.87 18.22 -6.01
CA SER A 68 12.38 18.22 -7.39
C SER A 68 13.67 17.41 -7.46
N LEU A 69 13.57 16.10 -7.24
CA LEU A 69 14.74 15.22 -7.19
C LEU A 69 14.98 14.54 -8.55
N GLY A 70 16.24 14.32 -8.88
CA GLY A 70 16.65 13.70 -10.15
C GLY A 70 16.15 12.27 -10.32
N ALA A 71 16.25 11.71 -11.53
CA ALA A 71 15.66 10.42 -11.90
C ALA A 71 16.04 9.23 -10.99
N MET A 72 17.25 9.19 -10.42
CA MET A 72 17.65 8.13 -9.49
C MET A 72 16.92 8.21 -8.14
N PHE A 73 16.58 9.41 -7.69
CA PHE A 73 15.79 9.61 -6.47
C PHE A 73 14.34 9.17 -6.64
N ASN A 74 13.80 9.24 -7.86
CA ASN A 74 12.44 8.76 -8.13
C ASN A 74 12.32 7.26 -7.84
N ILE A 75 13.32 6.45 -8.21
CA ILE A 75 13.30 4.99 -7.92
C ILE A 75 13.26 4.75 -6.40
N VAL A 76 14.14 5.42 -5.65
CA VAL A 76 14.19 5.28 -4.19
C VAL A 76 12.88 5.75 -3.55
N LEU A 77 12.27 6.82 -4.06
CA LEU A 77 10.98 7.32 -3.57
C LEU A 77 9.82 6.39 -3.93
N PHE A 78 9.77 5.87 -5.14
CA PHE A 78 8.67 5.00 -5.58
C PHE A 78 8.67 3.66 -4.86
N TYR A 79 9.84 3.08 -4.56
CA TYR A 79 9.91 1.74 -3.96
C TYR A 79 10.30 1.75 -2.48
N GLY A 80 11.19 2.66 -2.08
CA GLY A 80 11.71 2.75 -0.71
C GLY A 80 10.76 3.46 0.25
N LEU A 81 10.07 4.52 -0.17
CA LEU A 81 9.12 5.22 0.70
C LEU A 81 7.95 4.32 1.12
N PRO A 82 7.31 3.54 0.22
CA PRO A 82 6.30 2.57 0.63
C PRO A 82 6.80 1.57 1.66
N LEU A 83 8.03 1.06 1.52
CA LEU A 83 8.62 0.14 2.50
C LEU A 83 8.73 0.78 3.88
N VAL A 84 9.22 2.02 3.95
CA VAL A 84 9.31 2.76 5.22
C VAL A 84 7.93 2.96 5.84
N ILE A 85 6.92 3.27 5.03
CA ILE A 85 5.53 3.41 5.50
C ILE A 85 5.01 2.09 6.07
N TRP A 86 5.22 0.97 5.36
CA TRP A 86 4.84 -0.36 5.86
C TRP A 86 5.51 -0.69 7.19
N ILE A 87 6.80 -0.38 7.34
CA ILE A 87 7.54 -0.60 8.60
C ILE A 87 6.94 0.25 9.73
N ILE A 88 6.69 1.54 9.49
CA ILE A 88 6.10 2.44 10.49
C ILE A 88 4.72 1.94 10.92
N LEU A 89 3.88 1.54 9.96
CA LEU A 89 2.53 1.05 10.24
C LEU A 89 2.56 -0.29 10.97
N ALA A 90 3.43 -1.22 10.57
CA ALA A 90 3.63 -2.47 11.29
C ALA A 90 4.06 -2.21 12.75
N GLU A 91 4.96 -1.25 12.98
CA GLU A 91 5.36 -0.87 14.35
C GLU A 91 4.20 -0.30 15.18
N MET A 92 3.40 0.58 14.58
CA MET A 92 2.30 1.24 15.26
C MET A 92 1.14 0.30 15.61
N PHE A 93 0.80 -0.62 14.70
CA PHE A 93 -0.42 -1.41 14.81
C PHE A 93 -0.18 -2.85 15.28
N LEU A 94 1.02 -3.43 15.11
CA LEU A 94 1.29 -4.80 15.57
C LEU A 94 1.86 -4.78 17.00
N SER A 95 1.09 -4.27 17.95
CA SER A 95 1.49 -4.24 19.35
C SER A 95 1.53 -5.67 19.92
N GLY A 96 2.65 -6.04 20.55
CA GLY A 96 2.84 -7.37 21.14
C GLY A 96 3.70 -8.35 20.33
N ALA A 97 3.93 -8.09 19.04
CA ALA A 97 4.90 -8.86 18.25
C ALA A 97 6.34 -8.34 18.45
N ASP A 98 7.32 -9.23 18.38
CA ASP A 98 8.75 -8.87 18.40
C ASP A 98 9.10 -7.97 17.22
N HIS A 99 9.99 -6.99 17.42
CA HIS A 99 10.45 -6.05 16.39
C HIS A 99 10.88 -6.76 15.09
N LYS A 100 11.58 -7.90 15.22
CA LYS A 100 12.00 -8.71 14.08
C LYS A 100 10.81 -9.22 13.26
N VAL A 101 9.79 -9.73 13.93
CA VAL A 101 8.56 -10.25 13.29
C VAL A 101 7.79 -9.13 12.60
N LYS A 102 7.71 -7.95 13.23
CA LYS A 102 7.06 -6.77 12.62
C LYS A 102 7.74 -6.35 11.32
N ILE A 103 9.08 -6.33 11.29
CA ILE A 103 9.84 -6.01 10.08
C ILE A 103 9.60 -7.08 9.01
N GLU A 104 9.64 -8.37 9.37
CA GLU A 104 9.39 -9.46 8.41
C GLU A 104 7.99 -9.35 7.79
N LEU A 105 6.96 -9.09 8.59
CA LEU A 105 5.60 -8.88 8.11
C LEU A 105 5.47 -7.61 7.26
N ALA A 106 6.11 -6.50 7.65
CA ALA A 106 6.15 -5.29 6.84
C ALA A 106 6.79 -5.53 5.47
N PHE A 107 7.87 -6.32 5.43
CA PHE A 107 8.57 -6.64 4.20
C PHE A 107 7.72 -7.54 3.29
N ILE A 108 6.98 -8.50 3.86
CA ILE A 108 6.05 -9.34 3.12
C ILE A 108 4.89 -8.51 2.56
N ALA A 109 4.32 -7.62 3.37
CA ALA A 109 3.24 -6.73 2.94
C ALA A 109 3.69 -5.81 1.79
N TRP A 110 4.90 -5.24 1.91
CA TRP A 110 5.52 -4.44 0.86
C TRP A 110 5.79 -5.27 -0.40
N ALA A 111 6.29 -6.50 -0.27
CA ALA A 111 6.51 -7.38 -1.42
C ALA A 111 5.20 -7.77 -2.12
N ALA A 112 4.13 -8.02 -1.36
CA ALA A 112 2.79 -8.28 -1.91
C ALA A 112 2.24 -7.05 -2.64
N TYR A 113 2.38 -5.86 -2.05
CA TYR A 113 2.03 -4.59 -2.69
C TYR A 113 2.79 -4.41 -4.01
N LEU A 114 4.11 -4.63 -4.03
CA LEU A 114 4.89 -4.56 -5.26
C LEU A 114 4.49 -5.61 -6.29
N ALA A 115 4.17 -6.83 -5.86
CA ALA A 115 3.72 -7.87 -6.78
C ALA A 115 2.39 -7.48 -7.47
N ILE A 116 1.47 -6.86 -6.74
CA ILE A 116 0.22 -6.32 -7.29
C ILE A 116 0.53 -5.20 -8.29
N ASP A 117 1.41 -4.28 -7.93
CA ASP A 117 1.80 -3.15 -8.78
C ASP A 117 2.47 -3.62 -10.08
N PHE A 118 3.46 -4.51 -10.00
CA PHE A 118 4.18 -5.07 -11.16
C PHE A 118 3.32 -5.98 -12.03
N ALA A 119 2.34 -6.68 -11.45
CA ALA A 119 1.38 -7.47 -12.22
C ALA A 119 0.42 -6.59 -13.05
N GLY A 120 0.54 -5.26 -12.95
CA GLY A 120 -0.31 -4.32 -13.67
C GLY A 120 -1.73 -4.29 -13.12
N TYR A 121 -1.94 -4.76 -11.89
CA TYR A 121 -3.26 -4.69 -11.26
C TYR A 121 -3.59 -3.25 -10.85
N SER A 122 -2.60 -2.49 -10.38
CA SER A 122 -2.74 -1.08 -9.98
C SER A 122 -3.13 -0.13 -11.14
N THR A 123 -2.79 -0.49 -12.38
CA THR A 123 -2.99 0.36 -13.56
C THR A 123 -3.85 -0.28 -14.65
N GLY A 124 -3.72 -1.58 -14.89
CA GLY A 124 -4.36 -2.32 -15.98
C GLY A 124 -5.80 -2.73 -15.73
N ILE A 125 -6.15 -3.23 -14.55
CA ILE A 125 -7.55 -3.60 -14.25
C ILE A 125 -8.49 -2.38 -14.17
N PRO A 126 -8.12 -1.28 -13.48
CA PRO A 126 -8.92 -0.07 -13.47
C PRO A 126 -9.18 0.49 -14.87
N GLN A 127 -8.21 0.38 -15.78
CA GLN A 127 -8.33 0.80 -17.18
C GLN A 127 -9.21 -0.12 -18.03
N MET A 128 -9.19 -1.44 -17.79
CA MET A 128 -10.08 -2.35 -18.50
C MET A 128 -11.53 -2.18 -18.05
N LEU A 129 -11.80 -2.02 -16.75
CA LEU A 129 -13.15 -1.88 -16.23
C LEU A 129 -13.80 -0.53 -16.55
N SER A 130 -13.02 0.55 -16.68
CA SER A 130 -13.56 1.85 -17.14
C SER A 130 -14.10 1.79 -18.58
N GLN A 131 -13.69 0.79 -19.37
CA GLN A 131 -14.28 0.54 -20.70
C GLN A 131 -15.64 -0.15 -20.62
N TYR A 132 -15.93 -0.88 -19.54
CA TYR A 132 -17.17 -1.64 -19.37
C TYR A 132 -18.19 -0.95 -18.46
N ILE A 133 -17.75 -0.02 -17.60
CA ILE A 133 -18.63 0.73 -16.71
C ILE A 133 -18.40 2.23 -16.92
N PRO A 134 -19.13 2.85 -17.86
CA PRO A 134 -19.04 4.29 -18.11
C PRO A 134 -19.75 5.03 -16.98
N PHE A 135 -18.99 5.74 -16.15
CA PHE A 135 -19.48 6.73 -15.21
C PHE A 135 -18.83 8.08 -15.54
#